data_AF-A0ABD1ZQ49-F1
#
_entry.id   AF-A0ABD1ZQ49-F1
#
_cell.length_a   1.000
_cell.length_b   1.000
_cell.length_c   1.000
_cell.angle_alpha   90.00
_cell.angle_beta   90.00
_cell.angle_gamma   90.00
#
_symmetry.space_group_name_H-M   'P 1'
#
loop_
_entity.id
_entity.type
_entity.pdbx_description
1 polymer ?
#
loop_
_entity_poly.entity_id
_entity_poly.type
_entity_poly.pdbx_seq_one_letter_code
_entity_poly.pdbx_strand_id
1 'polypeptide(L)'
;MRLAELKRNLRAGLGDLPAPKNEYQIVVPNLPAEESEPVEQMEEDMSEVLARQRAEEAAKQAMLLRKRSKVLQRELPHPPPASVELMKSSLKTSENVTYLDEAEELIRQELVDLLEHDAVKYPVNEEAPTKETRKLMKLHQVEVRNIRSVLHLFM
;
A
#
# COMPACT_ATOMS: atom_id res chain seq x y z
N MET A 1 28.43 32.24 -63.34
CA MET A 1 29.88 32.42 -63.07
C MET A 1 30.17 33.28 -61.83
N ARG A 2 29.50 34.42 -61.64
CA ARG A 2 29.74 35.36 -60.52
C ARG A 2 29.69 34.77 -59.09
N LEU A 3 28.75 33.86 -58.81
CA LEU A 3 28.63 33.20 -57.49
C LEU A 3 29.79 32.25 -57.19
N ALA A 4 30.36 31.62 -58.21
CA ALA A 4 31.49 30.70 -58.04
C ALA A 4 32.78 31.47 -57.72
N GLU A 5 32.97 32.65 -58.33
CA GLU A 5 34.06 33.56 -58.00
C GLU A 5 33.92 34.12 -56.59
N LEU A 6 32.72 34.54 -56.19
CA LEU A 6 32.46 35.01 -54.83
C LEU A 6 32.80 33.93 -53.79
N LYS A 7 32.37 32.69 -54.03
CA LYS A 7 32.65 31.55 -53.15
C LYS A 7 34.14 31.21 -53.09
N ARG A 8 34.87 31.34 -54.21
CA ARG A 8 36.33 31.13 -54.26
C ARG A 8 37.06 32.22 -53.47
N ASN A 9 36.66 33.48 -53.62
CA ASN A 9 37.25 34.61 -52.90
C ASN A 9 37.02 34.50 -51.38
N LEU A 10 35.81 34.12 -50.96
CA LEU A 10 35.50 33.89 -49.54
C LEU A 10 36.31 32.72 -48.98
N ARG A 11 36.46 31.63 -49.73
CA ARG A 11 37.24 30.46 -49.29
C ARG A 11 38.73 30.75 -49.21
N ALA A 12 39.27 31.57 -50.12
CA ALA A 12 40.65 32.01 -50.07
C ALA A 12 40.91 32.90 -48.84
N GLY A 13 40.05 33.87 -48.55
CA GLY A 13 40.20 34.75 -47.39
C GLY A 13 40.02 34.04 -46.04
N LEU A 14 39.12 33.06 -45.95
CA LEU A 14 38.91 32.29 -44.73
C LEU A 14 39.92 31.14 -44.53
N GLY A 15 40.59 30.70 -45.60
CA GLY A 15 41.61 29.65 -45.54
C GLY A 15 42.98 30.13 -45.08
N ASP A 16 43.23 31.44 -45.16
CA ASP A 16 44.47 32.09 -44.69
C ASP A 16 44.48 32.37 -43.19
N LEU A 17 43.35 32.12 -42.51
CA LEU A 17 43.25 32.26 -41.06
C LEU A 17 44.02 31.11 -40.37
N PRO A 18 44.84 31.41 -39.35
CA PRO A 18 45.49 30.37 -38.57
C PRO A 18 44.45 29.46 -37.92
N ALA A 19 44.79 28.17 -37.78
CA ALA A 19 43.88 27.18 -37.21
C ALA A 19 43.30 27.69 -35.87
N PRO A 20 41.97 27.59 -35.68
CA PRO A 20 41.34 28.07 -34.47
C PRO A 20 41.88 27.27 -33.29
N LYS A 21 42.71 27.91 -32.46
CA LYS A 21 43.38 27.22 -31.36
C LYS A 21 42.46 26.91 -30.18
N ASN A 22 41.29 27.57 -30.08
CA ASN A 22 40.26 27.31 -29.06
C ASN A 22 40.85 27.06 -27.66
N GLU A 23 41.88 27.83 -27.27
CA GLU A 23 42.53 27.72 -25.98
C GLU A 23 41.69 28.50 -24.96
N TYR A 24 40.66 27.84 -24.42
CA TYR A 24 39.88 28.40 -23.32
C TYR A 24 40.64 28.21 -22.01
N GLN A 25 41.12 29.31 -21.43
CA GLN A 25 41.59 29.29 -20.05
C GLN A 25 40.38 29.44 -19.13
N ILE A 26 39.88 28.33 -18.59
CA ILE A 26 38.84 28.35 -17.56
C ILE A 26 39.52 28.79 -16.26
N VAL A 27 39.61 30.11 -16.06
CA VAL A 27 40.03 30.67 -14.77
C VAL A 27 38.81 30.55 -13.85
N VAL A 28 38.79 29.53 -13.01
CA VAL A 28 37.88 29.50 -11.86
C VAL A 28 38.47 30.49 -10.85
N PRO A 29 37.83 31.65 -10.61
CA PRO A 29 38.29 32.54 -9.55
C PRO A 29 38.29 31.76 -8.25
N ASN A 30 39.36 31.86 -7.46
CA ASN A 30 39.38 31.29 -6.11
C ASN A 30 38.48 32.16 -5.24
N LEU A 31 37.17 32.00 -5.40
CA LEU A 31 36.18 32.51 -4.48
C LEU A 31 36.51 31.89 -3.11
N PRO A 32 36.52 32.67 -2.01
CA PRO A 32 36.62 32.08 -0.68
C PRO A 32 35.58 30.96 -0.62
N ALA A 33 35.97 29.79 -0.08
CA ALA A 33 35.09 28.63 0.03
C ALA A 33 33.72 29.13 0.45
N GLU A 34 32.73 29.04 -0.46
CA GLU A 34 31.35 29.39 -0.14
C GLU A 34 31.02 28.53 1.07
N GLU A 35 31.00 29.19 2.23
CA GLU A 35 30.50 28.67 3.47
C GLU A 35 29.12 28.18 3.09
N SER A 36 28.96 26.85 3.00
CA SER A 36 27.80 26.22 2.37
C SER A 36 26.57 26.97 2.83
N GLU A 37 25.98 27.76 1.93
CA GLU A 37 24.82 28.58 2.26
C GLU A 37 23.85 27.64 2.96
N PRO A 38 23.39 27.96 4.18
CA PRO A 38 22.50 27.06 4.90
C PRO A 38 21.33 26.82 3.96
N VAL A 39 21.16 25.55 3.53
CA VAL A 39 20.13 25.13 2.58
C VAL A 39 18.86 25.88 2.98
N GLU A 40 18.53 26.91 2.22
CA GLU A 40 17.39 27.76 2.55
C GLU A 40 16.22 26.79 2.64
N GLN A 41 15.53 26.81 3.79
CA GLN A 41 14.31 26.03 3.95
C GLN A 41 13.38 26.54 2.87
N MET A 42 13.35 25.83 1.75
CA MET A 42 12.52 26.18 0.61
C MET A 42 11.12 26.37 1.15
N GLU A 43 10.49 27.50 0.82
CA GLU A 43 9.12 27.77 1.25
C GLU A 43 8.26 26.59 0.82
N GLU A 44 7.63 25.92 1.80
CA GLU A 44 6.84 24.71 1.55
C GLU A 44 5.75 25.04 0.52
N ASP A 45 5.87 24.50 -0.69
CA ASP A 45 4.83 24.62 -1.71
C ASP A 45 3.51 24.03 -1.15
N MET A 46 2.37 24.50 -1.64
CA MET A 46 1.06 23.96 -1.25
C MET A 46 0.96 22.43 -1.42
N SER A 47 1.78 21.84 -2.30
CA SER A 47 1.94 20.40 -2.46
C SER A 47 2.51 19.71 -1.21
N GLU A 48 3.49 20.30 -0.54
CA GLU A 48 4.15 19.76 0.65
C GLU A 48 3.22 19.79 1.87
N VAL A 49 2.50 20.89 2.06
CA VAL A 49 1.47 21.02 3.10
C VAL A 49 0.40 19.95 2.92
N LEU A 50 -0.08 19.73 1.68
CA LEU A 50 -1.04 18.68 1.38
C LEU A 50 -0.46 17.28 1.58
N ALA A 51 0.81 17.05 1.27
CA ALA A 51 1.48 15.76 1.50
C ALA A 51 1.57 15.44 3.00
N ARG A 52 1.93 16.43 3.82
CA ARG A 52 2.00 16.28 5.29
C ARG A 52 0.63 15.97 5.88
N GLN A 53 -0.40 16.73 5.48
CA GLN A 53 -1.77 16.49 5.94
C GLN A 53 -2.27 15.09 5.57
N ARG A 54 -2.05 14.64 4.32
CA ARG A 54 -2.42 13.28 3.90
C ARG A 54 -1.66 12.21 4.67
N ALA A 55 -0.38 12.43 4.96
CA ALA A 55 0.42 11.49 5.75
C ALA A 55 -0.08 11.38 7.20
N GLU A 56 -0.42 12.50 7.83
CA GLU A 56 -1.01 12.52 9.17
C GLU A 56 -2.38 11.83 9.21
N GLU A 57 -3.23 12.09 8.23
CA GLU A 57 -4.54 11.42 8.09
C GLU A 57 -4.38 9.93 7.86
N ALA A 58 -3.48 9.50 6.97
CA ALA A 58 -3.18 8.11 6.72
C ALA A 58 -2.64 7.41 7.99
N ALA A 59 -1.78 8.08 8.77
CA ALA A 59 -1.28 7.57 10.03
C ALA A 59 -2.41 7.39 11.05
N LYS A 60 -3.32 8.37 11.16
CA LYS A 60 -4.54 8.26 12.00
C LYS A 60 -5.40 7.08 11.57
N GLN A 61 -5.66 6.93 10.27
CA GLN A 61 -6.44 5.82 9.72
C GLN A 61 -5.77 4.47 9.98
N ALA A 62 -4.45 4.36 9.83
CA ALA A 62 -3.70 3.14 10.12
C ALA A 62 -3.75 2.78 11.61
N MET A 63 -3.65 3.77 12.51
CA MET A 63 -3.83 3.54 13.95
C MET A 63 -5.24 3.06 14.28
N LEU A 64 -6.27 3.63 13.64
CA LEU A 64 -7.65 3.18 13.80
C LEU A 64 -7.83 1.75 13.29
N LEU A 65 -7.30 1.41 12.11
CA LEU A 65 -7.35 0.06 11.53
C LEU A 65 -6.65 -0.97 12.42
N ARG A 66 -5.49 -0.64 13.00
CA ARG A 66 -4.78 -1.53 13.93
C ARG A 66 -5.59 -1.89 15.17
N LYS A 67 -6.47 -1.01 15.62
CA LYS A 67 -7.38 -1.26 16.75
C LYS A 67 -8.63 -2.06 16.38
N ARG A 68 -8.86 -2.33 15.08
CA ARG A 68 -9.99 -3.14 14.60
C ARG A 68 -9.62 -4.62 14.60
N SER A 69 -10.64 -5.48 14.49
CA SER A 69 -10.47 -6.93 14.39
C SER A 69 -9.69 -7.36 13.14
N LYS A 70 -9.19 -8.59 13.14
CA LYS A 70 -8.33 -9.09 12.06
C LYS A 70 -9.04 -9.23 10.71
N VAL A 71 -10.35 -9.48 10.73
CA VAL A 71 -11.19 -9.54 9.53
C VAL A 71 -11.19 -8.18 8.83
N LEU A 72 -11.40 -7.10 9.60
CA LEU A 72 -11.38 -5.71 9.10
C LEU A 72 -9.99 -5.27 8.65
N GLN A 73 -8.94 -5.64 9.36
CA GLN A 73 -7.55 -5.32 8.97
C GLN A 73 -7.12 -5.96 7.65
N ARG A 74 -7.71 -7.11 7.31
CA ARG A 74 -7.39 -7.87 6.09
C ARG A 74 -8.41 -7.68 4.98
N GLU A 75 -9.40 -6.80 5.19
CA GLU A 75 -10.51 -6.56 4.26
C GLU A 75 -11.22 -7.86 3.82
N LEU A 76 -11.31 -8.82 4.76
CA LEU A 76 -11.96 -10.09 4.51
C LEU A 76 -13.49 -9.94 4.55
N PRO A 77 -14.23 -10.76 3.78
CA PRO A 77 -15.68 -10.80 3.89
C PRO A 77 -16.08 -11.20 5.32
N HIS A 78 -17.04 -10.47 5.87
CA HIS A 78 -17.58 -10.77 7.19
C HIS A 78 -18.33 -12.10 7.17
N PRO A 79 -18.33 -12.84 8.30
CA PRO A 79 -19.15 -14.03 8.42
C PRO A 79 -20.64 -13.63 8.31
N PRO A 80 -21.47 -14.45 7.63
CA PRO A 80 -22.89 -14.16 7.54
C PRO A 80 -23.55 -14.25 8.94
N PRO A 81 -24.60 -13.47 9.20
CA PRO A 81 -25.24 -13.41 10.53
C PRO A 81 -25.72 -14.79 11.01
N ALA A 82 -26.23 -15.62 10.08
CA ALA A 82 -26.63 -16.99 10.37
C ALA A 82 -25.49 -17.85 10.96
N SER A 83 -24.24 -17.62 10.58
CA SER A 83 -23.11 -18.36 11.16
C SER A 83 -22.86 -17.98 12.62
N VAL A 84 -23.05 -16.70 12.98
CA VAL A 84 -22.90 -16.22 14.36
C VAL A 84 -24.01 -16.79 15.24
N GLU A 85 -25.24 -16.86 14.74
CA GLU A 85 -26.37 -17.49 15.44
C GLU A 85 -26.14 -18.98 15.71
N LEU A 86 -25.58 -19.72 14.75
CA LEU A 86 -25.21 -21.13 14.95
C LEU A 86 -24.14 -21.27 16.04
N MET A 87 -23.14 -20.39 16.08
CA MET A 87 -22.10 -20.41 17.12
C MET A 87 -22.69 -20.16 18.50
N LYS A 88 -23.62 -19.20 18.64
CA LYS A 88 -24.39 -18.98 19.87
C LYS A 88 -25.11 -20.24 20.34
N SER A 89 -25.82 -20.90 19.42
CA SER A 89 -26.58 -22.12 19.76
C SER A 89 -25.70 -23.31 20.18
N SER A 90 -24.41 -23.29 19.81
CA SER A 90 -23.43 -24.33 20.13
C SER A 90 -22.75 -24.13 21.50
N LEU A 91 -22.98 -23.00 22.17
CA LEU A 91 -22.55 -22.79 23.55
C LEU A 91 -23.38 -23.72 24.45
N LYS A 92 -22.83 -24.89 24.73
CA LYS A 92 -23.38 -25.84 25.68
C LYS A 92 -22.99 -25.38 27.08
N THR A 93 -23.85 -25.64 28.05
CA THR A 93 -23.51 -25.61 29.47
C THR A 93 -23.60 -27.06 29.91
N SER A 94 -22.50 -27.80 29.79
CA SER A 94 -22.50 -29.20 30.23
C SER A 94 -22.04 -29.27 31.68
N GLU A 95 -22.77 -29.99 32.53
CA GLU A 95 -22.55 -30.00 33.98
C GLU A 95 -21.29 -30.80 34.41
N ASN A 96 -20.61 -31.46 33.47
CA ASN A 96 -19.40 -32.25 33.69
C ASN A 96 -18.27 -31.78 32.75
N VAL A 97 -17.95 -30.49 32.76
CA VAL A 97 -16.85 -29.90 31.98
C VAL A 97 -15.52 -30.07 32.69
N THR A 98 -14.48 -30.37 31.93
CA THR A 98 -13.11 -30.23 32.40
C THR A 98 -12.72 -28.75 32.39
N TYR A 99 -11.71 -28.35 33.18
CA TYR A 99 -11.20 -26.97 33.16
C TYR A 99 -10.81 -26.47 31.76
N LEU A 100 -10.42 -27.40 30.87
CA LEU A 100 -10.07 -27.08 29.50
C LEU A 100 -11.33 -26.73 28.69
N ASP A 101 -12.42 -27.49 28.86
CA ASP A 101 -13.70 -27.22 28.22
C ASP A 101 -14.29 -25.88 28.68
N GLU A 102 -14.19 -25.56 29.98
CA GLU A 102 -14.62 -24.26 30.53
C GLU A 102 -13.85 -23.10 29.87
N ALA A 103 -12.53 -23.22 29.74
CA ALA A 103 -11.71 -22.21 29.09
C ALA A 103 -12.08 -22.05 27.60
N GLU A 104 -12.35 -23.16 26.90
CA GLU A 104 -12.83 -23.11 25.52
C GLU A 104 -14.22 -22.49 25.38
N GLU A 105 -15.11 -22.70 26.34
CA GLU A 105 -16.43 -22.05 26.39
C GLU A 105 -16.30 -20.55 26.57
N LEU A 106 -15.44 -20.09 27.49
CA LEU A 106 -15.15 -18.66 27.69
C LEU A 106 -14.58 -18.03 26.41
N ILE A 107 -13.63 -18.69 25.76
CA ILE A 107 -13.05 -18.21 24.49
C ILE A 107 -14.13 -18.11 23.40
N ARG A 108 -15.04 -19.09 23.32
CA ARG A 108 -16.14 -19.08 22.35
C ARG A 108 -17.16 -17.97 22.62
N GLN A 109 -17.47 -17.69 23.88
CA GLN A 109 -18.35 -16.58 24.27
C GLN A 109 -17.77 -15.24 23.82
N GLU A 110 -16.51 -14.97 24.18
CA GLU A 110 -15.81 -13.75 23.78
C GLU A 110 -15.70 -13.60 22.25
N LEU A 111 -15.50 -14.70 21.53
CA LEU A 111 -15.49 -14.69 20.07
C LEU A 111 -16.83 -14.24 19.48
N VAL A 112 -17.95 -14.74 20.02
CA VAL A 112 -19.28 -14.37 19.59
C VAL A 112 -19.55 -12.89 19.85
N ASP A 113 -19.23 -12.40 21.05
CA ASP A 113 -19.39 -10.99 21.42
C ASP A 113 -18.58 -10.06 20.52
N LEU A 114 -17.34 -10.45 20.20
CA LEU A 114 -16.48 -9.72 19.27
C LEU A 114 -17.10 -9.63 17.87
N LEU A 115 -17.65 -10.73 17.36
CA LEU A 115 -18.30 -10.77 16.05
C LEU A 115 -19.56 -9.92 15.99
N GLU A 116 -20.36 -9.89 17.07
CA GLU A 116 -21.55 -9.06 17.18
C GLU A 116 -21.22 -7.57 17.20
N HIS A 117 -20.24 -7.18 18.01
CA HIS A 117 -19.78 -5.79 18.05
C HIS A 117 -19.32 -5.32 16.67
N ASP A 118 -18.58 -6.16 15.95
CA ASP A 118 -18.13 -5.84 14.59
C ASP A 118 -19.30 -5.72 13.60
N ALA A 119 -20.29 -6.61 13.69
CA ALA A 119 -21.49 -6.56 12.84
C ALA A 119 -22.32 -5.28 13.03
N VAL A 120 -22.44 -4.78 14.26
CA VAL A 120 -23.14 -3.52 14.57
C VAL A 120 -22.34 -2.30 14.11
N LYS A 121 -21.02 -2.32 14.31
CA LYS A 121 -20.16 -1.18 14.02
C LYS A 121 -19.84 -1.02 12.53
N TYR A 122 -19.79 -2.13 11.80
CA TYR A 122 -19.49 -2.17 10.38
C TYR A 122 -20.51 -3.07 9.67
N PRO A 123 -21.75 -2.58 9.47
CA PRO A 123 -22.77 -3.35 8.78
C PRO A 123 -22.30 -3.70 7.37
N VAL A 124 -22.45 -4.97 7.00
CA VAL A 124 -22.15 -5.45 5.65
C VAL A 124 -23.22 -4.87 4.72
N ASN A 125 -22.87 -3.83 3.97
CA ASN A 125 -23.68 -3.48 2.80
C ASN A 125 -23.67 -4.68 1.86
N GLU A 126 -24.84 -5.18 1.49
CA GLU A 126 -25.02 -6.26 0.49
C GLU A 126 -24.59 -5.85 -0.93
N GLU A 127 -23.70 -4.87 -1.06
CA GLU A 127 -23.03 -4.60 -2.32
C GLU A 127 -22.21 -5.83 -2.69
N ALA A 128 -22.61 -6.43 -3.81
CA ALA A 128 -22.16 -7.74 -4.21
C ALA A 128 -20.64 -7.89 -4.10
N PRO A 129 -20.14 -9.06 -3.65
CA PRO A 129 -18.72 -9.24 -3.38
C PRO A 129 -17.91 -8.82 -4.60
N THR A 130 -16.94 -7.93 -4.39
CA THR A 130 -16.02 -7.47 -5.42
C THR A 130 -15.36 -8.66 -6.14
N LYS A 131 -14.91 -8.48 -7.38
CA LYS A 131 -14.32 -9.57 -8.18
C LYS A 131 -13.17 -10.27 -7.45
N GLU A 132 -12.42 -9.52 -6.65
CA GLU A 132 -11.29 -10.01 -5.86
C GLU A 132 -11.73 -10.89 -4.69
N THR A 133 -12.73 -10.44 -3.90
CA THR A 133 -13.30 -11.23 -2.79
C THR A 133 -13.93 -12.53 -3.30
N ARG A 134 -14.62 -12.51 -4.46
CA ARG A 134 -15.13 -13.74 -5.10
C ARG A 134 -14.01 -14.72 -5.48
N LYS A 135 -12.87 -14.22 -5.93
CA LYS A 135 -11.72 -15.07 -6.31
C LYS A 135 -11.09 -15.71 -5.08
N LEU A 136 -10.91 -14.95 -4.01
CA LEU A 136 -10.45 -15.44 -2.70
C LEU A 136 -11.40 -16.50 -2.12
N MET A 137 -12.72 -16.26 -2.17
CA MET A 137 -13.73 -17.24 -1.73
C MET A 137 -13.69 -18.55 -2.54
N LYS A 138 -13.46 -18.47 -3.85
CA LYS A 138 -13.29 -19.66 -4.71
C LYS A 138 -12.03 -20.44 -4.35
N LEU A 139 -10.90 -19.76 -4.15
CA LEU A 139 -9.65 -20.38 -3.73
C LEU A 139 -9.82 -21.13 -2.40
N HIS A 140 -10.44 -20.49 -1.41
CA HIS A 140 -10.67 -21.10 -0.11
C HIS A 140 -11.62 -22.33 -0.19
N GLN A 141 -12.69 -22.25 -0.99
CA GLN A 141 -13.58 -23.41 -1.21
C GLN A 141 -12.87 -24.59 -1.90
N VAL A 142 -11.95 -24.31 -2.82
CA VAL A 142 -11.16 -25.34 -3.50
C VAL A 142 -10.23 -26.04 -2.51
N GLU A 143 -9.59 -25.27 -1.62
CA GLU A 143 -8.69 -25.79 -0.59
C GLU A 143 -9.42 -26.71 0.40
N VAL A 144 -10.59 -26.27 0.91
CA VAL A 144 -11.41 -27.07 1.81
C VAL A 144 -11.94 -28.34 1.13
N ARG A 145 -12.33 -28.27 -0.15
CA ARG A 145 -12.71 -29.46 -0.93
C ARG A 145 -11.56 -30.44 -1.08
N ASN A 146 -10.35 -29.95 -1.36
CA ASN A 146 -9.16 -30.79 -1.51
C ASN A 146 -8.88 -31.55 -0.21
N ILE A 147 -8.87 -30.84 0.92
CA ILE A 147 -8.66 -31.44 2.26
C ILE A 147 -9.72 -32.50 2.55
N ARG A 148 -11.01 -32.21 2.27
CA ARG A 148 -12.11 -33.16 2.49
C ARG A 148 -12.02 -34.40 1.61
N SER A 149 -11.51 -34.26 0.38
CA SER A 149 -11.28 -35.38 -0.54
C SER A 149 -10.13 -36.29 -0.08
N VAL A 150 -9.05 -35.69 0.45
CA VAL A 150 -7.91 -36.43 0.99
C VAL A 150 -8.31 -37.18 2.26
N LEU A 151 -9.16 -36.57 3.10
CA LEU A 151 -9.68 -37.22 4.30
C LEU A 151 -10.57 -38.45 3.97
N HIS A 152 -11.34 -38.39 2.88
CA HIS A 152 -12.14 -39.54 2.40
C HIS A 152 -11.30 -40.64 1.74
N LEU A 153 -10.06 -40.36 1.35
CA LEU A 153 -9.16 -41.36 0.78
C LEU A 153 -8.36 -42.10 1.87
N PHE A 154 -8.32 -41.54 3.08
CA PHE A 154 -7.58 -42.08 4.23
C PHE A 154 -8.47 -42.73 5.31
N MET A 155 -9.79 -42.80 5.09
CA MET A 155 -10.77 -43.50 5.93
C MET A 155 -11.45 -44.62 5.14
#